data_AF-A0AAN8UYL0-F1
#
_entry.id   AF-A0AAN8UYL0-F1
#
_cell.length_a   1.000
_cell.length_b   1.000
_cell.length_c   1.000
_cell.angle_alpha   90.00
_cell.angle_beta   90.00
_cell.angle_gamma   90.00
#
_symmetry.space_group_name_H-M   'P 1'
#
loop_
_entity.id
_entity.type
_entity.pdbx_description
1 polymer ?
#
loop_
_entity_poly.entity_id
_entity_poly.type
_entity_poly.pdbx_seq_one_letter_code
_entity_poly.pdbx_strand_id
1 'polypeptide(L)'
;MAETKYPAEHVSGGWYSVPDLRLRDHRFAVPLDYSLDTSPRITVFARERGTGLSTPLTASSMSQLKSAKDLAEYLKHFRADNIVNDAEFIRVRLVPDAGPWTILGQSFGGFCGVTYLSFAPKGLKQVLLTGGIPPIEKGCTADVVYKACFQQLIGQNEKYYERFPQDIELICEVVQHLAESEGGGVSNSAVLFYFILIVRIIWKYANSKVTANSRSLRTRFERVWDPAIVPGVQKQISFYFLNAFDNWLNLDTNPLYALLHESIYCQMIFPWMFDEIHALRNFKEAAHLLAEKKDWPPPYDVATLKNNKVPVAAAVYYEDLYVNFELAMETASQIAGIWLWVTNEYMHSGLRDGGGKIFHSISGPKMQKISTSIACSLVRRRFCTSNLDKIVASVLFERLPVVIPKIDPVVYAFQEFSFRWGQQFRRRYPDAVLGKSEARGKGDYQIDYVPAPRITEADKTNDRKSLQRALDRRLYLLLYGKTYGAPSGKPVWHFPEKIYESEETLRKCAESALKSVLGDLSHTYFVGNAPMAHMIIQPAENAPNLPSFKRFFFKSQVIATNKFKIGECEDFVWVTKDELIEYFPEQAEFLNKMIIS
;
A
#
# COMPACT_ATOMS: atom_id res chain seq x y z
N MET A 1 -4.39 -25.53 55.02
CA MET A 1 -3.51 -25.16 53.90
C MET A 1 -3.90 -26.00 52.70
N ALA A 2 -4.68 -25.43 51.79
CA ALA A 2 -4.98 -26.03 50.49
C ALA A 2 -4.67 -24.94 49.46
N GLU A 3 -3.59 -25.14 48.71
CA GLU A 3 -3.24 -24.34 47.54
C GLU A 3 -4.27 -24.60 46.43
N THR A 4 -5.13 -23.64 46.15
CA THR A 4 -5.77 -23.52 44.84
C THR A 4 -5.01 -22.50 44.01
N LYS A 5 -4.13 -23.02 43.15
CA LYS A 5 -3.43 -22.35 42.07
C LYS A 5 -4.40 -21.59 41.16
N TYR A 6 -4.39 -20.26 41.20
CA TYR A 6 -4.72 -19.45 40.04
C TYR A 6 -3.39 -19.02 39.41
N PRO A 7 -3.12 -19.29 38.11
CA PRO A 7 -1.87 -18.88 37.49
C PRO A 7 -1.82 -17.35 37.42
N ALA A 8 -0.62 -16.79 37.54
CA ALA A 8 -0.37 -15.35 37.55
C ALA A 8 -1.17 -14.59 36.49
N GLU A 9 -1.86 -13.50 36.88
CA GLU A 9 -2.68 -12.63 36.01
C GLU A 9 -1.91 -12.09 34.78
N HIS A 10 -0.58 -12.14 34.84
CA HIS A 10 0.36 -11.76 33.82
C HIS A 10 1.54 -12.73 33.82
N VAL A 11 1.83 -13.32 32.66
CA VAL A 11 3.03 -14.15 32.45
C VAL A 11 3.90 -13.49 31.40
N SER A 12 5.13 -13.15 31.77
CA SER A 12 6.15 -12.69 30.84
C SER A 12 7.10 -13.80 30.43
N GLY A 13 7.30 -13.97 29.13
CA GLY A 13 8.37 -14.80 28.59
C GLY A 13 9.76 -14.19 28.81
N GLY A 14 10.79 -15.00 28.56
CA GLY A 14 12.16 -14.52 28.52
C GLY A 14 12.38 -13.48 27.41
N TRP A 15 13.35 -12.60 27.61
CA TRP A 15 13.82 -11.71 26.57
C TRP A 15 14.41 -12.51 25.41
N TYR A 16 14.10 -12.13 24.18
CA TYR A 16 14.72 -12.66 22.97
C TYR A 16 15.00 -11.52 21.98
N SER A 17 15.91 -11.77 21.06
CA SER A 17 16.32 -10.78 20.07
C SER A 17 15.86 -11.19 18.67
N VAL A 18 15.38 -10.22 17.92
CA VAL A 18 15.32 -10.25 16.46
C VAL A 18 16.23 -9.11 15.96
N PRO A 19 16.69 -9.09 14.70
CA PRO A 19 17.53 -8.00 14.21
C PRO A 19 16.97 -6.63 14.62
N ASP A 20 17.82 -5.83 15.27
CA ASP A 20 17.55 -4.48 15.77
C ASP A 20 16.49 -4.33 16.88
N LEU A 21 15.96 -5.42 17.44
CA LEU A 21 14.95 -5.37 18.52
C LEU A 21 15.24 -6.39 19.62
N ARG A 22 15.14 -5.94 20.87
CA ARG A 22 15.06 -6.81 22.06
C ARG A 22 13.61 -6.83 22.51
N LEU A 23 13.00 -8.00 22.50
CA LEU A 23 11.57 -8.19 22.69
C LEU A 23 11.30 -9.16 23.83
N ARG A 24 10.15 -9.03 24.48
CA ARG A 24 9.53 -10.11 25.24
C ARG A 24 8.07 -10.32 24.89
N ASP A 25 7.61 -11.53 25.14
CA ASP A 25 6.22 -11.92 24.98
C ASP A 25 5.50 -11.86 26.33
N HIS A 26 4.24 -11.47 26.31
CA HIS A 26 3.39 -11.34 27.48
C HIS A 26 2.05 -12.03 27.22
N ARG A 27 1.55 -12.72 28.24
CA ARG A 27 0.21 -13.29 28.26
C ARG A 27 -0.54 -12.69 29.43
N PHE A 28 -1.71 -12.14 29.16
CA PHE A 28 -2.62 -11.56 30.14
C PHE A 28 -3.89 -12.37 30.18
N ALA A 29 -4.35 -12.73 31.37
CA ALA A 29 -5.72 -13.17 31.53
C ALA A 29 -6.57 -11.93 31.76
N VAL A 30 -7.50 -11.61 30.85
CA VAL A 30 -8.43 -10.47 30.98
C VAL A 30 -9.85 -10.98 31.20
N PRO A 31 -10.68 -10.32 32.04
CA PRO A 31 -12.08 -10.70 32.20
C PRO A 31 -12.88 -10.35 30.93
N LEU A 32 -13.85 -11.18 30.59
CA LEU A 32 -14.81 -10.86 29.52
C LEU A 32 -15.75 -9.70 29.94
N ASP A 33 -16.21 -9.72 31.19
CA ASP A 33 -17.04 -8.69 31.77
C ASP A 33 -16.29 -7.99 32.92
N TYR A 34 -15.94 -6.73 32.70
CA TYR A 34 -15.24 -5.89 33.67
C TYR A 34 -16.10 -5.45 34.85
N SER A 35 -17.42 -5.68 34.82
CA SER A 35 -18.34 -5.37 35.91
C SER A 35 -18.50 -6.51 36.94
N LEU A 36 -17.99 -7.70 36.63
CA LEU A 36 -18.13 -8.90 37.46
C LEU A 36 -16.76 -9.48 37.85
N ASP A 37 -16.47 -9.55 39.15
CA ASP A 37 -15.20 -10.10 39.65
C ASP A 37 -14.99 -11.58 39.29
N THR A 38 -16.07 -12.34 39.12
CA THR A 38 -16.02 -13.78 38.79
C THR A 38 -16.23 -14.08 37.29
N SER A 39 -16.08 -13.08 36.41
CA SER A 39 -16.26 -13.26 34.97
C SER A 39 -15.31 -14.33 34.39
N PRO A 40 -15.75 -15.15 33.41
CA PRO A 40 -14.84 -15.94 32.59
C PRO A 40 -13.78 -15.04 31.95
N ARG A 41 -12.59 -15.60 31.70
CA ARG A 41 -11.40 -14.87 31.23
C ARG A 41 -10.88 -15.41 29.92
N ILE A 42 -10.35 -14.52 29.09
CA ILE A 42 -9.61 -14.89 27.87
C ILE A 42 -8.13 -14.57 28.02
N THR A 43 -7.30 -15.22 27.20
CA THR A 43 -5.87 -14.94 27.15
C THR A 43 -5.57 -13.97 26.02
N VAL A 44 -5.15 -12.75 26.37
CA VAL A 44 -4.61 -11.77 25.43
C VAL A 44 -3.09 -11.92 25.37
N PHE A 45 -2.58 -12.11 24.17
CA PHE A 45 -1.15 -12.14 23.91
C PHE A 45 -0.69 -10.75 23.47
N ALA A 46 0.28 -10.19 24.17
CA ALA A 46 0.95 -8.97 23.75
C ALA A 46 2.44 -9.23 23.66
N ARG A 47 3.01 -8.92 22.51
CA ARG A 47 4.45 -8.81 22.29
C ARG A 47 4.76 -7.34 22.21
N GLU A 48 5.96 -6.95 22.60
CA GLU A 48 6.44 -5.56 22.48
C GLU A 48 6.42 -5.01 21.03
N ARG A 49 6.06 -5.86 20.04
CA ARG A 49 5.81 -5.48 18.64
C ARG A 49 4.49 -6.01 18.03
N GLY A 50 3.48 -6.39 18.83
CA GLY A 50 2.15 -6.77 18.29
C GLY A 50 1.36 -7.76 19.15
N THR A 51 0.12 -8.07 18.77
CA THR A 51 -0.83 -8.82 19.62
C THR A 51 -1.11 -10.28 19.18
N GLY A 52 -0.23 -10.82 18.32
CA GLY A 52 -0.26 -12.14 17.66
C GLY A 52 -1.14 -13.26 18.26
N LEU A 53 -0.53 -14.22 18.98
CA LEU A 53 -1.11 -15.51 19.42
C LEU A 53 -2.20 -15.40 20.50
N SER A 54 -2.98 -14.33 20.49
CA SER A 54 -4.18 -14.16 21.34
C SER A 54 -5.19 -15.24 20.97
N THR A 55 -6.03 -15.64 21.92
CA THR A 55 -7.06 -16.67 21.66
C THR A 55 -8.00 -16.20 20.54
N PRO A 56 -7.90 -16.76 19.32
CA PRO A 56 -8.70 -16.28 18.20
C PRO A 56 -10.11 -16.88 18.30
N LEU A 57 -11.11 -16.13 17.84
CA LEU A 57 -12.42 -16.69 17.61
C LEU A 57 -12.43 -17.38 16.24
N THR A 58 -12.68 -18.69 16.24
CA THR A 58 -12.85 -19.52 15.04
C THR A 58 -14.26 -20.11 14.99
N ALA A 59 -14.68 -20.63 13.84
CA ALA A 59 -15.92 -21.39 13.76
C ALA A 59 -15.95 -22.55 14.77
N SER A 60 -14.84 -23.27 14.90
CA SER A 60 -14.71 -24.38 15.87
C SER A 60 -14.80 -23.94 17.33
N SER A 61 -14.28 -22.75 17.69
CA SER A 61 -14.42 -22.24 19.06
C SER A 61 -15.82 -21.72 19.34
N MET A 62 -16.48 -21.10 18.36
CA MET A 62 -17.88 -20.66 18.50
C MET A 62 -18.83 -21.84 18.73
N SER A 63 -18.60 -22.98 18.07
CA SER A 63 -19.38 -24.21 18.28
C SER A 63 -19.27 -24.81 19.69
N GLN A 64 -18.36 -24.32 20.54
CA GLN A 64 -18.27 -24.76 21.93
C GLN A 64 -19.36 -24.13 22.81
N LEU A 65 -19.98 -23.04 22.37
CA LEU A 65 -21.07 -22.40 23.08
C LEU A 65 -22.38 -23.17 22.85
N LYS A 66 -23.09 -23.46 23.95
CA LYS A 66 -24.20 -24.41 23.97
C LYS A 66 -25.51 -23.84 23.39
N SER A 67 -25.60 -22.52 23.23
CA SER A 67 -26.77 -21.87 22.66
C SER A 67 -26.39 -20.63 21.85
N ALA A 68 -27.26 -20.26 20.90
CA ALA A 68 -27.13 -19.03 20.13
C ALA A 68 -27.15 -17.78 21.02
N LYS A 69 -27.89 -17.82 22.13
CA LYS A 69 -27.91 -16.75 23.13
C LYS A 69 -26.56 -16.59 23.80
N ASP A 70 -25.93 -17.69 24.23
CA ASP A 70 -24.60 -17.64 24.86
C ASP A 70 -23.55 -17.12 23.88
N LEU A 71 -23.66 -17.49 22.59
CA LEU A 71 -22.80 -16.96 21.53
C LEU A 71 -23.02 -15.46 21.30
N ALA A 72 -24.27 -15.01 21.21
CA ALA A 72 -24.59 -13.59 21.09
C ALA A 72 -24.07 -12.79 22.30
N GLU A 73 -24.23 -13.31 23.53
CA GLU A 73 -23.66 -12.71 24.74
C GLU A 73 -22.14 -12.60 24.64
N TYR A 74 -21.48 -13.69 24.25
CA TYR A 74 -20.02 -13.75 24.14
C TYR A 74 -19.46 -12.80 23.07
N LEU A 75 -20.11 -12.67 21.92
CA LEU A 75 -19.65 -11.82 20.81
C LEU A 75 -19.61 -10.33 21.16
N LYS A 76 -20.39 -9.88 22.15
CA LYS A 76 -20.39 -8.48 22.60
C LYS A 76 -19.07 -8.04 23.22
N HIS A 77 -18.28 -8.99 23.73
CA HIS A 77 -17.00 -8.72 24.39
C HIS A 77 -15.87 -8.33 23.40
N PHE A 78 -16.09 -8.42 22.09
CA PHE A 78 -15.10 -8.08 21.07
C PHE A 78 -15.29 -6.67 20.47
N ARG A 79 -16.19 -5.87 21.05
CA ARG A 79 -16.39 -4.47 20.64
C ARG A 79 -15.24 -3.57 21.10
N ALA A 80 -15.11 -2.41 20.46
CA ALA A 80 -14.03 -1.45 20.70
C ALA A 80 -13.95 -1.00 22.18
N ASP A 81 -15.07 -0.88 22.88
CA ASP A 81 -15.14 -0.54 24.30
C ASP A 81 -14.44 -1.59 25.18
N ASN A 82 -14.68 -2.88 24.93
CA ASN A 82 -14.01 -3.96 25.65
C ASN A 82 -12.52 -4.08 25.27
N ILE A 83 -12.17 -3.84 24.00
CA ILE A 83 -10.76 -3.78 23.57
C ILE A 83 -10.01 -2.66 24.30
N VAL A 84 -10.66 -1.51 24.55
CA VAL A 84 -10.08 -0.41 25.33
C VAL A 84 -9.94 -0.78 26.80
N ASN A 85 -10.91 -1.48 27.39
CA ASN A 85 -10.81 -1.99 28.75
C ASN A 85 -9.64 -2.97 28.91
N ASP A 86 -9.46 -3.89 27.95
CA ASP A 86 -8.30 -4.78 27.87
C ASP A 86 -6.99 -4.00 27.78
N ALA A 87 -6.95 -2.95 26.94
CA ALA A 87 -5.78 -2.10 26.79
C ALA A 87 -5.43 -1.36 28.09
N GLU A 88 -6.40 -0.79 28.80
CA GLU A 88 -6.19 -0.14 30.10
C GLU A 88 -5.72 -1.15 31.16
N PHE A 89 -6.33 -2.33 31.20
CA PHE A 89 -5.93 -3.41 32.12
C PHE A 89 -4.47 -3.81 31.92
N ILE A 90 -4.05 -3.93 30.66
CA ILE A 90 -2.68 -4.26 30.28
C ILE A 90 -1.75 -3.09 30.60
N ARG A 91 -2.15 -1.85 30.32
CA ARG A 91 -1.34 -0.63 30.56
C ARG A 91 -0.93 -0.49 32.01
N VAL A 92 -1.87 -0.64 32.93
CA VAL A 92 -1.62 -0.53 34.37
C VAL A 92 -0.63 -1.61 34.86
N ARG A 93 -0.52 -2.74 34.17
CA ARG A 93 0.39 -3.85 34.52
C ARG A 93 1.75 -3.80 33.82
N LEU A 94 1.82 -3.16 32.67
CA LEU A 94 3.06 -3.07 31.88
C LEU A 94 3.88 -1.82 32.15
N VAL A 95 3.23 -0.69 32.45
CA VAL A 95 3.92 0.59 32.60
C VAL A 95 4.20 0.86 34.07
N PRO A 96 5.45 1.17 34.45
CA PRO A 96 5.76 1.66 35.79
C PRO A 96 4.85 2.84 36.16
N ASP A 97 4.32 2.84 37.38
CA ASP A 97 3.41 3.87 37.91
C ASP A 97 2.16 4.14 37.05
N ALA A 98 1.80 3.19 36.18
CA ALA A 98 0.72 3.32 35.21
C ALA A 98 0.76 4.64 34.42
N GLY A 99 1.94 5.02 33.91
CA GLY A 99 2.08 6.15 33.00
C GLY A 99 1.22 6.02 31.72
N PRO A 100 0.92 7.14 31.03
CA PRO A 100 0.07 7.12 29.84
C PRO A 100 0.80 6.62 28.58
N TRP A 101 0.06 6.02 27.64
CA TRP A 101 0.56 5.51 26.36
C TRP A 101 0.38 6.48 25.20
N THR A 102 1.31 6.42 24.24
CA THR A 102 1.04 6.92 22.89
C THR A 102 0.53 5.76 22.06
N ILE A 103 -0.63 5.93 21.42
CA ILE A 103 -1.23 4.91 20.55
C ILE A 103 -1.18 5.34 19.10
N LEU A 104 -0.98 4.37 18.20
CA LEU A 104 -1.07 4.53 16.75
C LEU A 104 -2.04 3.49 16.20
N GLY A 105 -3.13 3.94 15.59
CA GLY A 105 -4.18 3.09 15.06
C GLY A 105 -4.46 3.33 13.59
N GLN A 106 -4.40 2.27 12.77
CA GLN A 106 -4.93 2.27 11.40
C GLN A 106 -6.29 1.60 11.36
N SER A 107 -7.21 2.11 10.53
CA SER A 107 -8.51 1.48 10.27
C SER A 107 -9.27 1.28 11.59
N PHE A 108 -9.77 0.07 11.87
CA PHE A 108 -10.41 -0.27 13.13
C PHE A 108 -9.55 0.04 14.37
N GLY A 109 -8.23 -0.03 14.27
CA GLY A 109 -7.34 0.40 15.36
C GLY A 109 -7.45 1.91 15.66
N GLY A 110 -7.74 2.72 14.65
CA GLY A 110 -8.06 4.14 14.84
C GLY A 110 -9.42 4.34 15.52
N PHE A 111 -10.41 3.49 15.21
CA PHE A 111 -11.73 3.54 15.84
C PHE A 111 -11.63 3.18 17.33
N CYS A 112 -10.83 2.15 17.64
CA CYS A 112 -10.43 1.84 19.01
C CYS A 112 -9.72 3.02 19.66
N GLY A 113 -8.84 3.74 18.94
CA GLY A 113 -8.17 4.93 19.44
C GLY A 113 -9.12 6.08 19.80
N VAL A 114 -10.15 6.34 18.99
CA VAL A 114 -11.19 7.33 19.31
C VAL A 114 -12.07 6.86 20.47
N THR A 115 -12.39 5.57 20.55
CA THR A 115 -13.08 4.96 21.69
C THR A 115 -12.27 5.12 22.99
N TYR A 116 -10.95 4.92 22.93
CA TYR A 116 -10.03 5.11 24.04
C TYR A 116 -10.01 6.56 24.50
N LEU A 117 -9.98 7.49 23.55
CA LEU A 117 -10.05 8.92 23.81
C LEU A 117 -11.37 9.31 24.50
N SER A 118 -12.48 8.66 24.15
CA SER A 118 -13.79 8.86 24.78
C SER A 118 -13.86 8.34 26.22
N PHE A 119 -13.39 7.12 26.48
CA PHE A 119 -13.68 6.45 27.76
C PHE A 119 -12.52 6.45 28.76
N ALA A 120 -11.27 6.52 28.30
CA ALA A 120 -10.10 6.50 29.17
C ALA A 120 -8.99 7.48 28.72
N PRO A 121 -9.29 8.78 28.51
CA PRO A 121 -8.30 9.75 28.03
C PRO A 121 -7.10 9.94 28.97
N LYS A 122 -7.27 9.68 30.28
CA LYS A 122 -6.17 9.75 31.26
C LYS A 122 -5.07 8.73 31.02
N GLY A 123 -5.39 7.61 30.37
CA GLY A 123 -4.43 6.58 29.97
C GLY A 123 -3.59 6.96 28.76
N LEU A 124 -3.85 8.11 28.12
CA LEU A 124 -3.28 8.48 26.83
C LEU A 124 -2.41 9.74 26.92
N LYS A 125 -1.20 9.62 26.39
CA LYS A 125 -0.26 10.72 26.20
C LYS A 125 -0.51 11.42 24.87
N GLN A 126 -0.83 10.63 23.84
CA GLN A 126 -1.08 11.10 22.49
C GLN A 126 -1.80 10.00 21.69
N VAL A 127 -2.66 10.41 20.76
CA VAL A 127 -3.34 9.50 19.82
C VAL A 127 -2.94 9.83 18.39
N LEU A 128 -2.45 8.83 17.66
CA LEU A 128 -2.12 8.91 16.24
C LEU A 128 -3.09 8.03 15.43
N LEU A 129 -3.78 8.61 14.46
CA LEU A 129 -4.78 7.91 13.66
C LEU A 129 -4.37 7.88 12.18
N THR A 130 -4.67 6.79 11.47
CA THR A 130 -4.39 6.70 10.02
C THR A 130 -5.53 5.96 9.31
N GLY A 131 -6.32 6.66 8.48
CA GLY A 131 -7.49 6.04 7.82
C GLY A 131 -8.43 5.36 8.82
N GLY A 132 -8.67 6.00 9.97
CA GLY A 132 -9.31 5.40 11.15
C GLY A 132 -10.05 6.39 12.02
N ILE A 133 -10.65 7.42 11.43
CA ILE A 133 -11.58 8.33 12.12
C ILE A 133 -13.00 7.79 11.88
N PRO A 134 -13.70 7.28 12.91
CA PRO A 134 -15.03 6.73 12.77
C PRO A 134 -16.08 7.83 12.61
N PRO A 135 -17.22 7.59 11.95
CA PRO A 135 -18.38 8.47 12.07
C PRO A 135 -18.95 8.38 13.49
N ILE A 136 -19.11 9.51 14.18
CA ILE A 136 -19.62 9.56 15.57
C ILE A 136 -20.99 10.23 15.74
N GLU A 137 -21.59 10.68 14.63
CA GLU A 137 -22.88 11.38 14.65
C GLU A 137 -24.02 10.46 15.10
N LYS A 138 -24.96 11.03 15.87
CA LYS A 138 -26.11 10.29 16.37
C LYS A 138 -27.03 9.89 15.22
N GLY A 139 -27.25 8.59 15.05
CA GLY A 139 -28.08 8.05 13.96
C GLY A 139 -27.32 7.79 12.66
N CYS A 140 -25.99 7.94 12.64
CA CYS A 140 -25.19 7.34 11.59
C CYS A 140 -25.41 5.82 11.62
N THR A 141 -25.87 5.24 10.51
CA THR A 141 -26.07 3.79 10.34
C THR A 141 -25.05 3.22 9.35
N ALA A 142 -24.82 1.91 9.38
CA ALA A 142 -23.90 1.26 8.44
C ALA A 142 -24.31 1.55 6.97
N ASP A 143 -25.61 1.67 6.71
CA ASP A 143 -26.13 2.05 5.39
C ASP A 143 -25.73 3.46 4.96
N VAL A 144 -25.70 4.43 5.88
CA VAL A 144 -25.24 5.79 5.60
C VAL A 144 -23.77 5.78 5.21
N VAL A 145 -22.95 5.05 5.98
CA VAL A 145 -21.51 4.90 5.70
C VAL A 145 -21.29 4.22 4.35
N TYR A 146 -22.01 3.14 4.06
CA TYR A 146 -21.89 2.43 2.78
C TYR A 146 -22.33 3.26 1.59
N LYS A 147 -23.47 3.98 1.69
CA LYS A 147 -23.91 4.91 0.64
C LYS A 147 -22.86 5.98 0.34
N ALA A 148 -22.23 6.54 1.37
CA ALA A 148 -21.17 7.53 1.21
C ALA A 148 -19.90 6.93 0.57
N CYS A 149 -19.56 5.68 0.88
CA CYS A 149 -18.41 4.99 0.27
C CYS A 149 -18.69 4.54 -1.17
N PHE A 150 -19.94 4.23 -1.54
CA PHE A 150 -20.29 3.80 -2.90
C PHE A 150 -19.98 4.86 -3.96
N GLN A 151 -20.11 6.15 -3.64
CA GLN A 151 -19.73 7.21 -4.58
C GLN A 151 -18.24 7.16 -4.93
N GLN A 152 -17.38 6.98 -3.93
CA GLN A 152 -15.93 6.85 -4.15
C GLN A 152 -15.60 5.56 -4.92
N LEU A 153 -16.34 4.50 -4.64
CA LEU A 153 -16.17 3.22 -5.30
C LEU A 153 -16.51 3.28 -6.78
N ILE A 154 -17.58 3.98 -7.16
CA ILE A 154 -17.93 4.23 -8.57
C ILE A 154 -16.76 4.91 -9.28
N GLY A 155 -16.19 5.98 -8.68
CA GLY A 155 -15.04 6.68 -9.27
C GLY A 155 -13.79 5.80 -9.41
N GLN A 156 -13.53 4.88 -8.48
CA GLN A 156 -12.41 3.92 -8.62
C GLN A 156 -12.71 2.85 -9.68
N ASN A 157 -13.98 2.46 -9.85
CA ASN A 157 -14.39 1.54 -10.92
C ASN A 157 -14.21 2.18 -12.30
N GLU A 158 -14.60 3.45 -12.46
CA GLU A 158 -14.38 4.21 -13.69
C GLU A 158 -12.90 4.25 -14.05
N LYS A 159 -12.02 4.60 -13.10
CA LYS A 159 -10.55 4.57 -13.29
C LYS A 159 -10.02 3.19 -13.69
N TYR A 160 -10.61 2.11 -13.17
CA TYR A 160 -10.25 0.74 -13.54
C TYR A 160 -10.66 0.43 -14.99
N TYR A 161 -11.90 0.75 -15.36
CA TYR A 161 -12.47 0.48 -16.67
C TYR A 161 -11.86 1.33 -17.78
N GLU A 162 -11.48 2.58 -17.50
CA GLU A 162 -10.68 3.40 -18.43
C GLU A 162 -9.36 2.71 -18.81
N ARG A 163 -8.79 1.92 -17.88
CA ARG A 163 -7.53 1.22 -18.10
C ARG A 163 -7.70 -0.16 -18.72
N PHE A 164 -8.79 -0.86 -18.41
CA PHE A 164 -9.10 -2.20 -18.93
C PHE A 164 -10.55 -2.25 -19.47
N PRO A 165 -10.82 -1.59 -20.61
CA PRO A 165 -12.20 -1.49 -21.12
C PRO A 165 -12.78 -2.86 -21.51
N GLN A 166 -11.94 -3.84 -21.85
CA GLN A 166 -12.39 -5.20 -22.18
C GLN A 166 -12.92 -5.96 -20.96
N ASP A 167 -12.56 -5.54 -19.74
CA ASP A 167 -13.06 -6.19 -18.53
C ASP A 167 -14.53 -5.86 -18.27
N ILE A 168 -15.09 -4.79 -18.87
CA ILE A 168 -16.50 -4.44 -18.71
C ILE A 168 -17.38 -5.58 -19.21
N GLU A 169 -17.13 -6.07 -20.42
CA GLU A 169 -17.91 -7.16 -21.02
C GLU A 169 -17.76 -8.45 -20.23
N LEU A 170 -16.52 -8.81 -19.86
CA LEU A 170 -16.24 -9.98 -19.04
C LEU A 170 -16.95 -9.92 -17.69
N ILE A 171 -16.90 -8.76 -17.01
CA ILE A 171 -17.56 -8.57 -15.72
C ILE A 171 -19.08 -8.64 -15.87
N CYS A 172 -19.67 -7.99 -16.88
CA CYS A 172 -21.10 -8.09 -17.16
C CYS A 172 -21.52 -9.55 -17.40
N GLU A 173 -20.72 -10.31 -18.15
CA GLU A 173 -20.97 -11.74 -18.38
C GLU A 173 -20.94 -12.55 -17.08
N VAL A 174 -19.96 -12.29 -16.21
CA VAL A 174 -19.87 -12.95 -14.90
C VAL A 174 -21.05 -12.59 -14.02
N VAL A 175 -21.41 -11.30 -13.95
CA VAL A 175 -22.57 -10.80 -13.19
C VAL A 175 -23.85 -11.48 -13.67
N GLN A 176 -24.05 -11.55 -14.99
CA GLN A 176 -25.22 -12.18 -15.59
C GLN A 176 -25.27 -13.68 -15.30
N HIS A 177 -24.15 -14.39 -15.48
CA HIS A 177 -24.06 -15.83 -15.19
C HIS A 177 -24.36 -16.15 -13.72
N LEU A 178 -23.83 -15.34 -12.79
CA LEU A 178 -24.11 -15.49 -11.36
C LEU A 178 -25.59 -15.21 -11.03
N ALA A 179 -26.19 -14.22 -11.69
CA ALA A 179 -27.60 -13.86 -11.47
C ALA A 179 -28.59 -14.91 -12.04
N GLU A 180 -28.24 -15.57 -13.14
CA GLU A 180 -29.09 -16.55 -13.82
C GLU A 180 -28.95 -17.98 -13.27
N SER A 181 -27.86 -18.29 -12.58
CA SER A 181 -27.60 -19.63 -12.06
C SER A 181 -28.27 -19.88 -10.70
N GLU A 182 -29.00 -21.00 -10.55
CA GLU A 182 -29.45 -21.47 -9.23
C GLU A 182 -28.25 -21.68 -8.32
N GLY A 183 -28.28 -21.16 -7.09
CA GLY A 183 -27.10 -21.25 -6.22
C GLY A 183 -25.90 -20.44 -6.76
N GLY A 184 -26.11 -19.49 -7.67
CA GLY A 184 -25.05 -18.62 -8.22
C GLY A 184 -24.03 -19.35 -9.10
N GLY A 185 -24.27 -20.62 -9.44
CA GLY A 185 -23.35 -21.40 -10.29
C GLY A 185 -22.07 -21.86 -9.58
N VAL A 186 -22.02 -21.80 -8.24
CA VAL A 186 -20.83 -22.14 -7.43
C VAL A 186 -21.21 -23.10 -6.31
N SER A 187 -20.50 -24.25 -6.19
CA SER A 187 -20.87 -25.28 -5.19
C SER A 187 -20.45 -24.94 -3.75
N ASN A 188 -19.53 -23.98 -3.57
CA ASN A 188 -19.03 -23.53 -2.27
C ASN A 188 -19.20 -22.01 -2.18
N SER A 189 -20.03 -21.57 -1.22
CA SER A 189 -20.25 -20.18 -0.79
C SER A 189 -21.03 -19.22 -1.72
N ALA A 190 -22.16 -18.73 -1.19
CA ALA A 190 -22.67 -17.36 -1.30
C ALA A 190 -22.95 -16.70 -2.68
N VAL A 191 -24.03 -17.11 -3.34
CA VAL A 191 -24.61 -16.54 -4.57
C VAL A 191 -24.72 -15.02 -4.61
N LEU A 192 -25.06 -14.39 -3.48
CA LEU A 192 -25.40 -12.96 -3.45
C LEU A 192 -24.20 -12.10 -3.04
N PHE A 193 -23.27 -12.69 -2.28
CA PHE A 193 -22.03 -12.04 -1.89
C PHE A 193 -21.12 -11.79 -3.10
N TYR A 194 -21.07 -12.72 -4.07
CA TYR A 194 -20.28 -12.59 -5.32
C TYR A 194 -20.76 -11.45 -6.23
N PHE A 195 -22.06 -11.13 -6.22
CA PHE A 195 -22.66 -10.00 -6.95
C PHE A 195 -22.30 -8.64 -6.32
N ILE A 196 -22.32 -8.54 -4.98
CA ILE A 196 -21.83 -7.37 -4.23
C ILE A 196 -20.28 -7.29 -4.25
N LEU A 197 -19.62 -8.38 -4.62
CA LEU A 197 -18.18 -8.50 -4.64
C LEU A 197 -17.52 -7.91 -5.87
N ILE A 198 -18.15 -7.87 -7.03
CA ILE A 198 -17.58 -7.13 -8.17
C ILE A 198 -17.44 -5.64 -7.84
N VAL A 199 -18.33 -5.15 -6.96
CA VAL A 199 -18.24 -3.85 -6.30
C VAL A 199 -17.12 -3.86 -5.22
N ARG A 200 -16.90 -4.93 -4.43
CA ARG A 200 -15.77 -5.06 -3.45
C ARG A 200 -14.38 -5.40 -4.04
N ILE A 201 -14.32 -5.85 -5.27
CA ILE A 201 -13.11 -6.32 -5.94
C ILE A 201 -12.18 -5.13 -6.21
N ILE A 202 -12.75 -4.01 -6.66
CA ILE A 202 -12.03 -2.75 -6.85
C ILE A 202 -11.81 -2.05 -5.49
N TRP A 203 -12.70 -2.30 -4.52
CA TRP A 203 -12.65 -1.79 -3.15
C TRP A 203 -11.38 -2.16 -2.37
N LYS A 204 -10.86 -3.40 -2.49
CA LYS A 204 -9.60 -3.79 -1.81
C LYS A 204 -8.34 -3.49 -2.63
N TYR A 205 -8.43 -3.34 -3.95
CA TYR A 205 -7.28 -3.04 -4.82
C TYR A 205 -6.94 -1.56 -4.88
N ALA A 206 -7.91 -0.67 -4.66
CA ALA A 206 -7.70 0.75 -4.47
C ALA A 206 -7.09 1.11 -3.10
N ASN A 207 -6.77 0.13 -2.25
CA ASN A 207 -6.11 0.35 -0.94
C ASN A 207 -4.61 0.65 -1.01
N SER A 208 -3.98 0.50 -2.18
CA SER A 208 -2.59 0.86 -2.43
C SER A 208 -2.42 1.26 -3.89
N LYS A 209 -1.31 1.93 -4.23
CA LYS A 209 -1.05 2.54 -5.54
C LYS A 209 -1.67 1.74 -6.70
N VAL A 210 -2.68 2.35 -7.33
CA VAL A 210 -3.58 1.83 -8.39
C VAL A 210 -2.87 1.08 -9.53
N THR A 211 -1.56 1.30 -9.74
CA THR A 211 -0.83 0.78 -10.90
C THR A 211 -0.41 -0.68 -10.85
N ALA A 212 0.12 -1.17 -9.72
CA ALA A 212 0.59 -2.55 -9.58
C ALA A 212 -0.57 -3.54 -9.37
N ASN A 213 -1.60 -3.02 -8.73
CA ASN A 213 -2.66 -3.78 -8.12
C ASN A 213 -3.80 -4.05 -9.13
N SER A 214 -4.13 -3.08 -9.99
CA SER A 214 -5.07 -3.27 -11.10
C SER A 214 -4.64 -4.36 -12.10
N ARG A 215 -3.32 -4.58 -12.28
CA ARG A 215 -2.82 -5.70 -13.10
C ARG A 215 -3.03 -7.05 -12.44
N SER A 216 -2.77 -7.16 -11.13
CA SER A 216 -3.03 -8.41 -10.40
C SER A 216 -4.51 -8.77 -10.43
N LEU A 217 -5.39 -7.77 -10.42
CA LEU A 217 -6.82 -7.99 -10.56
C LEU A 217 -7.19 -8.48 -11.97
N ARG A 218 -6.70 -7.80 -13.01
CA ARG A 218 -6.86 -8.23 -14.41
C ARG A 218 -6.40 -9.67 -14.63
N THR A 219 -5.23 -10.07 -14.13
CA THR A 219 -4.72 -11.45 -14.26
C THR A 219 -5.63 -12.50 -13.62
N ARG A 220 -6.42 -12.13 -12.59
CA ARG A 220 -7.43 -13.03 -12.02
C ARG A 220 -8.67 -13.09 -12.91
N PHE A 221 -9.11 -11.94 -13.43
CA PHE A 221 -10.24 -11.87 -14.34
C PHE A 221 -10.01 -12.66 -15.63
N GLU A 222 -8.79 -12.66 -16.17
CA GLU A 222 -8.40 -13.45 -17.34
C GLU A 222 -8.60 -14.96 -17.17
N ARG A 223 -8.76 -15.44 -15.93
CA ARG A 223 -8.96 -16.85 -15.59
C ARG A 223 -10.29 -17.08 -14.88
N VAL A 224 -11.29 -16.22 -15.05
CA VAL A 224 -12.61 -16.41 -14.45
C VAL A 224 -13.28 -17.68 -14.96
N TRP A 225 -13.19 -17.94 -16.26
CA TRP A 225 -13.84 -19.07 -16.89
C TRP A 225 -12.88 -20.24 -17.08
N ASP A 226 -13.34 -21.47 -16.80
CA ASP A 226 -12.59 -22.66 -17.16
C ASP A 226 -12.52 -22.82 -18.69
N PRO A 227 -11.41 -23.35 -19.22
CA PRO A 227 -11.30 -23.59 -20.65
C PRO A 227 -12.28 -24.68 -21.09
N ALA A 228 -13.10 -24.38 -22.10
CA ALA A 228 -13.97 -25.36 -22.73
C ALA A 228 -13.12 -26.33 -23.58
N ILE A 229 -12.78 -27.49 -23.01
CA ILE A 229 -11.98 -28.52 -23.69
C ILE A 229 -12.83 -29.28 -24.72
N VAL A 230 -14.15 -29.41 -24.47
CA VAL A 230 -15.10 -30.09 -25.35
C VAL A 230 -16.13 -29.07 -25.85
N PRO A 231 -16.45 -29.05 -27.17
CA PRO A 231 -17.50 -28.19 -27.70
C PRO A 231 -18.86 -28.45 -27.05
N GLY A 232 -19.59 -27.39 -26.72
CA GLY A 232 -20.94 -27.48 -26.16
C GLY A 232 -21.02 -27.68 -24.64
N VAL A 233 -19.89 -27.71 -23.93
CA VAL A 233 -19.88 -27.73 -22.46
C VAL A 233 -20.32 -26.36 -21.94
N GLN A 234 -21.21 -26.36 -20.94
CA GLN A 234 -21.67 -25.15 -20.28
C GLN A 234 -20.49 -24.42 -19.63
N LYS A 235 -20.48 -23.09 -19.77
CA LYS A 235 -19.47 -22.24 -19.15
C LYS A 235 -19.52 -22.40 -17.63
N GLN A 236 -18.37 -22.60 -17.00
CA GLN A 236 -18.23 -22.71 -15.55
C GLN A 236 -17.14 -21.77 -15.04
N ILE A 237 -17.38 -21.16 -13.88
CA ILE A 237 -16.37 -20.35 -13.20
C ILE A 237 -15.25 -21.28 -12.73
N SER A 238 -14.00 -20.91 -13.02
CA SER A 238 -12.84 -21.71 -12.73
C SER A 238 -12.61 -21.85 -11.23
N PHE A 239 -12.16 -23.04 -10.82
CA PHE A 239 -11.72 -23.26 -9.45
C PHE A 239 -10.57 -22.32 -9.05
N TYR A 240 -9.70 -21.95 -10.01
CA TYR A 240 -8.64 -20.98 -9.77
C TYR A 240 -9.21 -19.64 -9.31
N PHE A 241 -10.22 -19.11 -10.02
CA PHE A 241 -10.84 -17.85 -9.69
C PHE A 241 -11.53 -17.92 -8.33
N LEU A 242 -12.34 -18.95 -8.10
CA LEU A 242 -13.05 -19.17 -6.82
C LEU A 242 -12.09 -19.25 -5.64
N ASN A 243 -11.08 -20.13 -5.71
CA ASN A 243 -10.10 -20.27 -4.64
C ASN A 243 -9.26 -18.99 -4.46
N ALA A 244 -8.91 -18.28 -5.54
CA ALA A 244 -8.22 -16.99 -5.44
C ALA A 244 -9.09 -15.92 -4.80
N PHE A 245 -10.43 -16.06 -4.91
CA PHE A 245 -11.41 -15.19 -4.31
C PHE A 245 -11.57 -15.45 -2.81
N ASP A 246 -11.77 -16.71 -2.43
CA ASP A 246 -11.94 -17.12 -1.03
C ASP A 246 -10.71 -16.76 -0.20
N ASN A 247 -9.51 -17.05 -0.72
CA ASN A 247 -8.24 -16.69 -0.08
C ASN A 247 -7.99 -15.17 -0.02
N TRP A 248 -8.75 -14.37 -0.76
CA TRP A 248 -8.61 -12.93 -0.76
C TRP A 248 -9.49 -12.26 0.30
N LEU A 249 -10.68 -12.82 0.55
CA LEU A 249 -11.57 -12.38 1.63
C LEU A 249 -11.18 -12.98 2.99
N ASN A 250 -10.86 -14.29 3.02
CA ASN A 250 -10.49 -15.05 4.22
C ASN A 250 -11.53 -14.99 5.36
N LEU A 251 -12.82 -14.83 5.04
CA LEU A 251 -13.87 -14.70 6.08
C LEU A 251 -14.05 -15.99 6.88
N ASP A 252 -13.85 -17.16 6.25
CA ASP A 252 -13.93 -18.46 6.94
C ASP A 252 -12.86 -18.64 8.02
N THR A 253 -11.70 -18.00 7.85
CA THR A 253 -10.60 -18.05 8.84
C THR A 253 -10.57 -16.84 9.77
N ASN A 254 -11.34 -15.79 9.48
CA ASN A 254 -11.40 -14.56 10.27
C ASN A 254 -12.86 -14.15 10.53
N PRO A 255 -13.64 -15.00 11.23
CA PRO A 255 -15.08 -14.80 11.36
C PRO A 255 -15.41 -13.47 12.04
N LEU A 256 -14.62 -13.01 13.02
CA LEU A 256 -14.85 -11.71 13.68
C LEU A 256 -14.95 -10.54 12.71
N TYR A 257 -14.22 -10.57 11.60
CA TYR A 257 -14.34 -9.54 10.58
C TYR A 257 -15.74 -9.54 9.97
N ALA A 258 -16.31 -10.69 9.64
CA ALA A 258 -17.69 -10.74 9.15
C ALA A 258 -18.73 -10.43 10.24
N LEU A 259 -18.47 -10.87 11.48
CA LEU A 259 -19.41 -10.77 12.59
C LEU A 259 -19.58 -9.33 13.08
N LEU A 260 -18.48 -8.58 13.21
CA LEU A 260 -18.47 -7.32 13.94
C LEU A 260 -18.08 -6.12 13.10
N HIS A 261 -17.82 -6.29 11.80
CA HIS A 261 -17.38 -5.20 10.94
C HIS A 261 -18.35 -4.02 10.91
N GLU A 262 -19.66 -4.25 10.94
CA GLU A 262 -20.63 -3.15 10.95
C GLU A 262 -20.86 -2.57 12.35
N SER A 263 -20.62 -3.38 13.38
CA SER A 263 -20.73 -2.95 14.77
C SER A 263 -19.75 -1.83 15.10
N ILE A 264 -18.66 -1.69 14.32
CA ILE A 264 -17.65 -0.63 14.46
C ILE A 264 -18.20 0.76 14.13
N TYR A 265 -19.24 0.84 13.28
CA TYR A 265 -19.86 2.10 12.88
C TYR A 265 -21.09 2.39 13.75
N CYS A 266 -22.01 1.42 13.86
CA CYS A 266 -23.41 1.74 14.19
C CYS A 266 -24.10 0.67 15.04
N GLN A 267 -23.34 -0.12 15.80
CA GLN A 267 -23.87 -1.08 16.79
C GLN A 267 -24.76 -2.20 16.21
N MET A 268 -24.79 -2.41 14.90
CA MET A 268 -25.61 -3.43 14.24
C MET A 268 -24.74 -4.48 13.56
N ILE A 269 -25.31 -5.67 13.37
CA ILE A 269 -24.76 -6.76 12.54
C ILE A 269 -25.78 -7.03 11.44
N PHE A 270 -25.31 -7.39 10.24
CA PHE A 270 -26.19 -7.83 9.15
C PHE A 270 -26.39 -9.36 9.21
N PRO A 271 -27.57 -9.88 9.62
CA PRO A 271 -27.78 -11.32 9.80
C PRO A 271 -27.56 -12.12 8.52
N TRP A 272 -27.92 -11.53 7.36
CA TRP A 272 -27.78 -12.16 6.05
C TRP A 272 -26.33 -12.55 5.73
N MET A 273 -25.32 -11.93 6.36
CA MET A 273 -23.92 -12.33 6.16
C MET A 273 -23.65 -13.77 6.62
N PHE A 274 -24.39 -14.26 7.61
CA PHE A 274 -24.25 -15.62 8.12
C PHE A 274 -24.90 -16.63 7.19
N ASP A 275 -25.94 -16.26 6.45
CA ASP A 275 -26.55 -17.13 5.44
C ASP A 275 -25.57 -17.37 4.28
N GLU A 276 -24.81 -16.33 3.94
CA GLU A 276 -23.86 -16.35 2.83
C GLU A 276 -22.54 -17.07 3.21
N ILE A 277 -21.91 -16.68 4.32
CA ILE A 277 -20.56 -17.16 4.70
C ILE A 277 -20.62 -18.59 5.23
N HIS A 278 -19.97 -19.51 4.53
CA HIS A 278 -20.04 -20.95 4.79
C HIS A 278 -19.70 -21.29 6.25
N ALA A 279 -18.58 -20.77 6.78
CA ALA A 279 -18.17 -21.03 8.16
C ALA A 279 -19.12 -20.46 9.23
N LEU A 280 -20.05 -19.57 8.85
CA LEU A 280 -20.93 -18.85 9.78
C LEU A 280 -22.39 -19.29 9.75
N ARG A 281 -22.83 -20.05 8.74
CA ARG A 281 -24.23 -20.48 8.57
C ARG A 281 -24.85 -21.12 9.82
N ASN A 282 -24.06 -21.90 10.54
CA ASN A 282 -24.51 -22.60 11.75
C ASN A 282 -24.70 -21.68 12.97
N PHE A 283 -24.39 -20.38 12.85
CA PHE A 283 -24.49 -19.39 13.92
C PHE A 283 -25.50 -18.28 13.62
N LYS A 284 -26.33 -18.43 12.59
CA LYS A 284 -27.28 -17.40 12.14
C LYS A 284 -28.22 -16.93 13.24
N GLU A 285 -28.65 -17.81 14.13
CA GLU A 285 -29.54 -17.45 15.24
C GLU A 285 -28.88 -16.43 16.18
N ALA A 286 -27.56 -16.55 16.41
CA ALA A 286 -26.82 -15.57 17.21
C ALA A 286 -26.70 -14.21 16.49
N ALA A 287 -26.58 -14.23 15.15
CA ALA A 287 -26.57 -13.02 14.33
C ALA A 287 -27.88 -12.24 14.45
N HIS A 288 -29.01 -12.94 14.37
CA HIS A 288 -30.34 -12.34 14.53
C HIS A 288 -30.52 -11.72 15.91
N LEU A 289 -30.12 -12.42 16.98
CA LEU A 289 -30.17 -11.88 18.34
C LEU A 289 -29.37 -10.59 18.50
N LEU A 290 -28.19 -10.51 17.87
CA LEU A 290 -27.35 -9.32 17.91
C LEU A 290 -27.92 -8.18 17.06
N ALA A 291 -28.50 -8.48 15.90
CA ALA A 291 -29.09 -7.50 15.00
C ALA A 291 -30.39 -6.89 15.56
N GLU A 292 -31.17 -7.66 16.32
CA GLU A 292 -32.42 -7.20 16.96
C GLU A 292 -32.18 -6.41 18.24
N LYS A 293 -30.96 -6.46 18.81
CA LYS A 293 -30.60 -5.71 20.02
C LYS A 293 -30.63 -4.20 19.76
N LYS A 294 -31.36 -3.45 20.60
CA LYS A 294 -31.57 -2.00 20.47
C LYS A 294 -30.85 -1.16 21.53
N ASP A 295 -30.53 -1.76 22.66
CA ASP A 295 -29.97 -1.12 23.86
C ASP A 295 -28.44 -1.22 23.89
N TRP A 296 -27.78 -0.92 22.78
CA TRP A 296 -26.32 -0.92 22.72
C TRP A 296 -25.72 0.32 23.39
N PRO A 297 -24.68 0.18 24.22
CA PRO A 297 -23.98 1.34 24.78
C PRO A 297 -23.30 2.13 23.65
N PRO A 298 -23.36 3.47 23.68
CA PRO A 298 -22.78 4.32 22.64
C PRO A 298 -21.28 4.01 22.48
N PRO A 299 -20.76 3.86 21.26
CA PRO A 299 -19.36 3.54 21.03
C PRO A 299 -18.40 4.70 21.35
N TYR A 300 -18.94 5.92 21.47
CA TYR A 300 -18.15 7.13 21.71
C TYR A 300 -18.88 8.06 22.69
N ASP A 301 -18.11 8.75 23.52
CA ASP A 301 -18.57 9.88 24.33
C ASP A 301 -18.17 11.18 23.63
N VAL A 302 -19.13 11.76 22.91
CA VAL A 302 -18.95 13.00 22.14
C VAL A 302 -18.64 14.20 23.05
N ALA A 303 -19.16 14.23 24.28
CA ALA A 303 -18.90 15.32 25.21
C ALA A 303 -17.43 15.28 25.67
N THR A 304 -16.90 14.08 25.94
CA THR A 304 -15.47 13.91 26.26
C THR A 304 -14.58 14.24 25.07
N LEU A 305 -14.94 13.84 23.84
CA LEU A 305 -14.19 14.18 22.62
C LEU A 305 -14.12 15.71 22.38
N LYS A 306 -15.24 16.42 22.57
CA LYS A 306 -15.30 17.89 22.43
C LYS A 306 -14.51 18.64 23.50
N ASN A 307 -14.29 18.02 24.66
CA ASN A 307 -13.51 18.60 25.76
C ASN A 307 -12.10 18.01 25.89
N ASN A 308 -11.67 17.23 24.89
CA ASN A 308 -10.40 16.53 24.89
C ASN A 308 -9.19 17.47 25.12
N LYS A 309 -8.22 16.96 25.87
CA LYS A 309 -6.93 17.62 26.16
C LYS A 309 -5.72 16.81 25.69
N VAL A 310 -5.91 15.54 25.31
CA VAL A 310 -4.86 14.67 24.80
C VAL A 310 -4.52 15.12 23.37
N PRO A 311 -3.25 15.33 23.00
CA PRO A 311 -2.86 15.61 21.63
C PRO A 311 -3.31 14.48 20.68
N VAL A 312 -4.02 14.86 19.60
CA VAL A 312 -4.46 13.92 18.57
C VAL A 312 -3.92 14.38 17.21
N ALA A 313 -3.34 13.46 16.45
CA ALA A 313 -2.94 13.72 15.06
C ALA A 313 -3.45 12.59 14.16
N ALA A 314 -4.02 12.94 13.01
CA ALA A 314 -4.61 11.96 12.11
C ALA A 314 -4.17 12.17 10.66
N ALA A 315 -3.74 11.08 10.01
CA ALA A 315 -3.64 11.01 8.56
C ALA A 315 -5.02 10.64 7.99
N VAL A 316 -5.56 11.54 7.17
CA VAL A 316 -6.86 11.37 6.48
C VAL A 316 -6.60 11.19 5.00
N TYR A 317 -7.07 10.09 4.43
CA TYR A 317 -6.87 9.79 3.02
C TYR A 317 -8.08 10.29 2.21
N TYR A 318 -7.81 11.08 1.18
CA TYR A 318 -8.87 11.78 0.43
C TYR A 318 -9.78 10.83 -0.36
N GLU A 319 -9.20 9.79 -0.96
CA GLU A 319 -9.93 8.79 -1.76
C GLU A 319 -10.09 7.45 -1.00
N ASP A 320 -10.18 7.48 0.33
CA ASP A 320 -10.38 6.27 1.13
C ASP A 320 -11.75 5.63 0.83
N LEU A 321 -11.76 4.31 0.61
CA LEU A 321 -12.96 3.53 0.29
C LEU A 321 -13.67 2.93 1.50
N TYR A 322 -13.07 3.03 2.69
CA TYR A 322 -13.60 2.46 3.93
C TYR A 322 -13.97 3.56 4.92
N VAL A 323 -13.20 4.64 4.93
CA VAL A 323 -13.42 5.79 5.81
C VAL A 323 -13.70 7.01 4.94
N ASN A 324 -14.97 7.24 4.63
CA ASN A 324 -15.38 8.37 3.80
C ASN A 324 -14.81 9.69 4.35
N PHE A 325 -14.24 10.49 3.45
CA PHE A 325 -13.56 11.75 3.78
C PHE A 325 -14.47 12.74 4.52
N GLU A 326 -15.70 12.95 4.05
CA GLU A 326 -16.61 13.93 4.62
C GLU A 326 -17.04 13.52 6.04
N LEU A 327 -17.41 12.25 6.23
CA LEU A 327 -17.76 11.71 7.55
C LEU A 327 -16.57 11.77 8.54
N ALA A 328 -15.36 11.52 8.06
CA ALA A 328 -14.15 11.64 8.86
C ALA A 328 -13.87 13.10 9.26
N MET A 329 -14.06 14.05 8.34
CA MET A 329 -13.87 15.47 8.61
C MET A 329 -14.93 16.02 9.58
N GLU A 330 -16.18 15.58 9.45
CA GLU A 330 -17.26 15.88 10.38
C GLU A 330 -16.93 15.41 11.79
N THR A 331 -16.48 14.16 11.94
CA THR A 331 -16.04 13.63 13.23
C THR A 331 -14.83 14.39 13.77
N ALA A 332 -13.83 14.67 12.93
CA ALA A 332 -12.65 15.41 13.35
C ALA A 332 -13.01 16.80 13.88
N SER A 333 -14.03 17.46 13.32
CA SER A 333 -14.51 18.75 13.83
C SER A 333 -15.03 18.70 15.27
N GLN A 334 -15.40 17.51 15.75
CA GLN A 334 -15.92 17.27 17.10
C GLN A 334 -14.85 16.80 18.09
N ILE A 335 -13.61 16.56 17.66
CA ILE A 335 -12.49 16.15 18.52
C ILE A 335 -11.62 17.38 18.81
N ALA A 336 -11.65 17.87 20.04
CA ALA A 336 -10.87 19.04 20.40
C ALA A 336 -9.37 18.77 20.30
N GLY A 337 -8.65 19.70 19.67
CA GLY A 337 -7.20 19.66 19.53
C GLY A 337 -6.67 18.65 18.53
N ILE A 338 -7.53 18.06 17.67
CA ILE A 338 -7.07 17.18 16.60
C ILE A 338 -6.33 17.96 15.51
N TRP A 339 -5.19 17.42 15.10
CA TRP A 339 -4.44 17.88 13.94
C TRP A 339 -4.62 16.90 12.78
N LEU A 340 -4.87 17.42 11.57
CA LEU A 340 -5.16 16.61 10.39
C LEU A 340 -4.08 16.79 9.32
N TRP A 341 -3.59 15.67 8.80
CA TRP A 341 -2.82 15.60 7.57
C TRP A 341 -3.65 14.91 6.50
N VAL A 342 -4.27 15.72 5.64
CA VAL A 342 -5.06 15.24 4.51
C VAL A 342 -4.11 14.95 3.33
N THR A 343 -4.20 13.76 2.75
CA THR A 343 -3.33 13.34 1.64
C THR A 343 -4.06 12.42 0.67
N ASN A 344 -3.67 12.47 -0.60
CA ASN A 344 -4.05 11.51 -1.64
C ASN A 344 -2.85 10.64 -2.08
N GLU A 345 -1.69 10.75 -1.41
CA GLU A 345 -0.52 9.93 -1.68
C GLU A 345 -0.68 8.48 -1.23
N TYR A 346 -1.59 8.27 -0.27
CA TYR A 346 -1.88 7.00 0.38
C TYR A 346 -3.39 6.76 0.38
N MET A 347 -3.74 5.49 0.53
CA MET A 347 -5.11 5.02 0.66
C MET A 347 -5.26 4.31 2.01
N HIS A 348 -6.35 3.58 2.23
CA HIS A 348 -6.66 2.95 3.52
C HIS A 348 -5.50 2.12 4.13
N SER A 349 -4.63 1.53 3.30
CA SER A 349 -3.49 0.75 3.76
C SER A 349 -2.21 1.57 4.05
N GLY A 350 -2.32 2.88 4.23
CA GLY A 350 -1.17 3.80 4.28
C GLY A 350 -0.03 3.40 5.23
N LEU A 351 -0.26 2.84 6.43
CA LEU A 351 0.85 2.40 7.29
C LEU A 351 1.64 1.23 6.66
N ARG A 352 0.97 0.35 5.92
CA ARG A 352 1.62 -0.76 5.19
C ARG A 352 2.43 -0.23 4.00
N ASP A 353 1.90 0.76 3.30
CA ASP A 353 2.51 1.32 2.09
C ASP A 353 3.65 2.32 2.37
N GLY A 354 3.58 3.03 3.49
CA GLY A 354 4.50 4.13 3.79
C GLY A 354 4.58 4.55 5.25
N GLY A 355 4.40 3.60 6.18
CA GLY A 355 4.28 3.87 7.62
C GLY A 355 5.34 4.80 8.20
N GLY A 356 6.61 4.72 7.77
CA GLY A 356 7.66 5.63 8.23
C GLY A 356 7.40 7.10 7.87
N LYS A 357 6.94 7.38 6.64
CA LYS A 357 6.60 8.74 6.20
C LYS A 357 5.33 9.24 6.89
N ILE A 358 4.30 8.39 6.97
CA ILE A 358 3.04 8.74 7.63
C ILE A 358 3.29 9.06 9.10
N PHE A 359 4.03 8.20 9.80
CA PHE A 359 4.40 8.41 11.19
C PHE A 359 5.13 9.74 11.34
N HIS A 360 6.18 10.00 10.55
CA HIS A 360 6.90 11.28 10.61
C HIS A 360 6.00 12.51 10.39
N SER A 361 5.05 12.43 9.45
CA SER A 361 4.10 13.50 9.17
C SER A 361 3.18 13.79 10.37
N ILE A 362 2.70 12.76 11.07
CA ILE A 362 1.75 12.90 12.18
C ILE A 362 2.41 12.95 13.58
N SER A 363 3.70 12.60 13.69
CA SER A 363 4.46 12.61 14.94
C SER A 363 5.41 13.81 15.07
N GLY A 364 5.58 14.60 14.01
CA GLY A 364 6.58 15.67 13.94
C GLY A 364 6.32 16.86 14.88
N PRO A 365 7.34 17.70 15.15
CA PRO A 365 7.28 18.84 16.08
C PRO A 365 6.31 19.97 15.68
N LYS A 366 5.66 19.89 14.51
CA LYS A 366 4.60 20.81 14.05
C LYS A 366 3.26 20.64 14.79
N MET A 367 3.19 19.79 15.81
CA MET A 367 2.04 19.74 16.73
C MET A 367 1.89 20.99 17.62
N GLN A 368 2.80 21.97 17.53
CA GLN A 368 2.60 23.29 18.11
C GLN A 368 2.34 24.34 17.01
N LYS A 369 1.11 24.88 17.05
CA LYS A 369 0.62 26.09 16.34
C LYS A 369 0.57 26.01 14.80
N ILE A 370 -0.57 25.56 14.28
CA ILE A 370 -1.24 26.28 13.17
C ILE A 370 -2.72 26.36 13.54
N SER A 371 -3.13 27.55 13.98
CA SER A 371 -4.53 27.89 14.25
C SER A 371 -5.36 27.71 12.99
N THR A 372 -6.56 27.18 13.17
CA THR A 372 -7.68 27.15 12.23
C THR A 372 -7.87 28.48 11.51
N SER A 373 -7.55 28.54 10.21
CA SER A 373 -8.22 29.43 9.24
C SER A 373 -7.79 29.11 7.80
N ILE A 374 -8.22 28.00 7.21
CA ILE A 374 -8.31 27.94 5.74
C ILE A 374 -9.58 27.19 5.36
N ALA A 375 -10.69 27.93 5.35
CA ALA A 375 -11.74 27.67 4.38
C ALA A 375 -11.12 27.90 2.98
N CYS A 376 -11.14 26.87 2.17
CA CYS A 376 -10.61 26.87 0.81
C CYS A 376 -11.29 27.94 -0.06
N SER A 377 -10.56 28.99 -0.43
CA SER A 377 -10.76 29.65 -1.72
C SER A 377 -9.78 29.06 -2.72
N LEU A 378 -10.31 28.30 -3.70
CA LEU A 378 -9.60 27.82 -4.87
C LEU A 378 -9.07 28.99 -5.69
N VAL A 379 -7.79 29.35 -5.52
CA VAL A 379 -7.06 30.17 -6.49
C VAL A 379 -5.67 29.57 -6.70
N ARG A 380 -5.40 29.22 -7.97
CA ARG A 380 -4.15 28.76 -8.57
C ARG A 380 -2.90 29.27 -7.83
N ARG A 381 -2.19 28.40 -7.11
CA ARG A 381 -0.83 28.69 -6.63
C ARG A 381 0.16 28.55 -7.78
N ARG A 382 0.58 29.69 -8.36
CA ARG A 382 1.85 29.80 -9.10
C ARG A 382 3.00 29.94 -8.10
N PHE A 383 4.17 29.40 -8.42
CA PHE A 383 5.39 29.60 -7.64
C PHE A 383 5.83 31.07 -7.77
N CYS A 384 5.89 31.81 -6.65
CA CYS A 384 6.59 33.10 -6.58
C CYS A 384 7.96 32.87 -5.96
N THR A 385 9.04 33.23 -6.65
CA THR A 385 10.39 33.32 -6.06
C THR A 385 10.69 34.78 -5.75
N SER A 386 10.78 35.11 -4.46
CA SER A 386 11.28 36.41 -3.96
C SER A 386 12.76 36.37 -3.57
N ASN A 387 13.49 35.30 -3.92
CA ASN A 387 14.92 35.14 -3.65
C ASN A 387 15.75 35.28 -4.94
N LEU A 388 16.96 35.82 -4.78
CA LEU A 388 17.99 36.01 -5.82
C LEU A 388 18.55 34.70 -6.43
N ASP A 389 18.31 33.55 -5.80
CA ASP A 389 18.79 32.25 -6.28
C ASP A 389 17.98 31.78 -7.50
N LYS A 390 18.64 31.55 -8.64
CA LYS A 390 17.97 30.94 -9.80
C LYS A 390 17.68 29.46 -9.55
N ILE A 391 16.57 28.99 -10.10
CA ILE A 391 16.18 27.57 -10.07
C ILE A 391 16.51 26.95 -11.43
N VAL A 392 17.16 25.79 -11.44
CA VAL A 392 17.53 25.06 -12.65
C VAL A 392 16.90 23.67 -12.59
N ALA A 393 16.19 23.28 -13.64
CA ALA A 393 15.68 21.93 -13.81
C ALA A 393 16.66 21.14 -14.70
N SER A 394 17.17 20.03 -14.19
CA SER A 394 18.14 19.15 -14.86
C SER A 394 17.54 17.76 -15.03
N VAL A 395 17.84 17.09 -16.14
CA VAL A 395 17.24 15.79 -16.51
C VAL A 395 18.29 14.70 -16.55
N LEU A 396 18.14 13.72 -15.66
CA LEU A 396 18.86 12.46 -15.76
C LEU A 396 18.12 11.54 -16.75
N PHE A 397 18.54 11.58 -18.00
CA PHE A 397 17.97 10.74 -19.06
C PHE A 397 18.74 9.43 -19.17
N GLU A 398 18.07 8.30 -18.86
CA GLU A 398 18.70 6.97 -18.77
C GLU A 398 18.14 5.95 -19.77
N ARG A 399 19.01 5.06 -20.25
CA ARG A 399 18.65 3.82 -20.96
C ARG A 399 18.83 2.65 -19.99
N LEU A 400 17.75 1.91 -19.72
CA LEU A 400 17.74 0.76 -18.80
C LEU A 400 18.51 -0.45 -19.39
N PRO A 401 18.98 -1.40 -18.56
CA PRO A 401 19.55 -2.64 -19.07
C PRO A 401 18.56 -3.36 -20.00
N VAL A 402 19.02 -3.68 -21.20
CA VAL A 402 18.25 -4.43 -22.22
C VAL A 402 18.37 -5.93 -21.98
N VAL A 403 19.49 -6.37 -21.40
CA VAL A 403 19.74 -7.76 -21.04
C VAL A 403 20.06 -7.89 -19.54
N ILE A 404 19.74 -9.03 -18.93
CA ILE A 404 19.93 -9.27 -17.49
C ILE A 404 21.44 -9.31 -17.16
N PRO A 405 21.98 -8.57 -16.19
CA PRO A 405 23.40 -8.65 -15.82
C PRO A 405 23.90 -10.09 -15.64
N LYS A 406 25.20 -10.32 -15.90
CA LYS A 406 25.80 -11.66 -15.68
C LYS A 406 25.55 -12.09 -14.23
N ILE A 407 24.98 -13.28 -14.07
CA ILE A 407 24.71 -13.89 -12.78
C ILE A 407 26.06 -14.31 -12.17
N ASP A 408 26.24 -14.06 -10.87
CA ASP A 408 27.42 -14.52 -10.14
C ASP A 408 27.56 -16.05 -10.25
N PRO A 409 28.78 -16.59 -10.49
CA PRO A 409 29.00 -18.03 -10.63
C PRO A 409 28.42 -18.86 -9.47
N VAL A 410 28.42 -18.34 -8.24
CA VAL A 410 27.88 -19.03 -7.05
C VAL A 410 26.36 -19.13 -7.14
N VAL A 411 25.68 -18.07 -7.59
CA VAL A 411 24.22 -18.08 -7.77
C VAL A 411 23.83 -19.04 -8.89
N TYR A 412 24.59 -19.05 -9.99
CA TYR A 412 24.38 -20.01 -11.07
C TYR A 412 24.57 -21.45 -10.59
N ALA A 413 25.66 -21.74 -9.88
CA ALA A 413 25.93 -23.07 -9.32
C ALA A 413 24.82 -23.51 -8.35
N PHE A 414 24.31 -22.60 -7.52
CA PHE A 414 23.18 -22.89 -6.65
C PHE A 414 21.87 -23.15 -7.43
N GLN A 415 21.59 -22.38 -8.47
CA GLN A 415 20.42 -22.62 -9.33
C GLN A 415 20.50 -23.98 -10.03
N GLU A 416 21.67 -24.34 -10.54
CA GLU A 416 21.91 -25.64 -11.15
C GLU A 416 21.76 -26.78 -10.12
N PHE A 417 22.37 -26.63 -8.94
CA PHE A 417 22.22 -27.55 -7.83
C PHE A 417 20.75 -27.71 -7.42
N SER A 418 20.05 -26.60 -7.17
CA SER A 418 18.63 -26.59 -6.78
C SER A 418 17.74 -27.21 -7.84
N PHE A 419 18.05 -27.02 -9.13
CA PHE A 419 17.35 -27.66 -10.23
C PHE A 419 17.58 -29.18 -10.18
N ARG A 420 18.83 -29.65 -10.12
CA ARG A 420 19.19 -31.08 -10.05
C ARG A 420 18.60 -31.75 -8.81
N TRP A 421 18.73 -31.12 -7.65
CA TRP A 421 18.13 -31.56 -6.38
C TRP A 421 16.60 -31.65 -6.49
N GLY A 422 15.97 -30.62 -7.07
CA GLY A 422 14.54 -30.65 -7.35
C GLY A 422 14.12 -31.83 -8.23
N GLN A 423 14.89 -32.18 -9.27
CA GLN A 423 14.59 -33.35 -10.11
C GLN A 423 14.70 -34.68 -9.35
N GLN A 424 15.52 -34.78 -8.30
CA GLN A 424 15.67 -35.99 -7.51
C GLN A 424 14.46 -36.27 -6.60
N PHE A 425 13.87 -35.22 -6.00
CA PHE A 425 12.84 -35.37 -4.97
C PHE A 425 11.44 -34.93 -5.40
N ARG A 426 11.29 -34.30 -6.58
CA ARG A 426 9.96 -33.97 -7.12
C ARG A 426 9.24 -35.24 -7.57
N ARG A 427 7.92 -35.24 -7.36
CA ARG A 427 7.03 -36.29 -7.88
C ARG A 427 7.23 -36.41 -9.40
N ARG A 428 7.68 -37.58 -9.84
CA ARG A 428 7.83 -37.89 -11.27
C ARG A 428 6.43 -38.11 -11.85
N TYR A 429 5.96 -37.18 -12.67
CA TYR A 429 4.68 -37.34 -13.36
C TYR A 429 4.84 -38.36 -14.50
N PRO A 430 3.83 -39.21 -14.76
CA PRO A 430 3.86 -40.12 -15.91
C PRO A 430 4.01 -39.34 -17.23
N ASP A 431 4.74 -39.90 -18.20
CA ASP A 431 4.90 -39.28 -19.53
C ASP A 431 3.55 -39.06 -20.23
N ALA A 432 2.53 -39.86 -19.90
CA ALA A 432 1.15 -39.69 -20.34
C ALA A 432 0.50 -38.37 -19.85
N VAL A 433 0.97 -37.81 -18.73
CA VAL A 433 0.52 -36.52 -18.17
C VAL A 433 1.36 -35.36 -18.71
N LEU A 434 2.67 -35.57 -18.85
CA LEU A 434 3.58 -34.55 -19.37
C LEU A 434 3.52 -34.37 -20.89
N GLY A 435 2.79 -35.25 -21.59
CA GLY A 435 2.49 -35.14 -23.01
C GLY A 435 3.70 -34.68 -23.78
N LYS A 436 4.70 -35.55 -23.97
CA LYS A 436 5.67 -35.37 -25.06
C LYS A 436 4.90 -35.53 -26.36
N SER A 437 4.08 -34.55 -26.69
CA SER A 437 3.66 -34.32 -28.05
C SER A 437 4.94 -34.16 -28.85
N GLU A 438 4.93 -34.73 -30.05
CA GLU A 438 5.91 -34.51 -31.10
C GLU A 438 5.84 -33.04 -31.59
N ALA A 439 5.86 -32.07 -30.67
CA ALA A 439 5.68 -30.64 -30.91
C ALA A 439 6.99 -29.93 -31.31
N ARG A 440 7.98 -30.66 -31.79
CA ARG A 440 8.95 -30.06 -32.73
C ARG A 440 8.32 -30.18 -34.10
N GLY A 441 7.64 -29.13 -34.53
CA GLY A 441 7.07 -29.05 -35.88
C GLY A 441 8.12 -29.50 -36.91
N LYS A 442 7.77 -30.52 -37.70
CA LYS A 442 8.52 -30.96 -38.89
C LYS A 442 8.32 -29.94 -40.03
N GLY A 443 8.64 -28.67 -39.78
CA GLY A 443 8.61 -27.61 -40.79
C GLY A 443 10.00 -27.39 -41.37
N ASP A 444 10.06 -26.95 -42.64
CA ASP A 444 11.28 -26.73 -43.44
C ASP A 444 12.22 -25.63 -42.91
N TYR A 445 11.92 -25.02 -41.75
CA TYR A 445 12.75 -24.03 -41.07
C TYR A 445 13.28 -24.57 -39.74
N GLN A 446 14.15 -25.59 -39.81
CA GLN A 446 15.07 -25.91 -38.71
C GLN A 446 16.21 -24.89 -38.70
N ILE A 447 15.91 -23.64 -38.34
CA ILE A 447 16.96 -22.70 -37.96
C ILE A 447 17.18 -22.93 -36.48
N ASP A 448 18.34 -23.50 -36.11
CA ASP A 448 18.80 -23.45 -34.73
C ASP A 448 18.87 -21.98 -34.32
N TYR A 449 17.92 -21.54 -33.50
CA TYR A 449 17.86 -20.15 -33.05
C TYR A 449 19.09 -19.88 -32.18
N VAL A 450 20.08 -19.22 -32.77
CA VAL A 450 21.22 -18.70 -32.05
C VAL A 450 20.88 -17.26 -31.66
N PRO A 451 20.65 -16.96 -30.36
CA PRO A 451 20.41 -15.59 -29.93
C PRO A 451 21.62 -14.72 -30.27
N ALA A 452 21.35 -13.45 -30.62
CA ALA A 452 22.40 -12.49 -30.91
C ALA A 452 23.37 -12.36 -29.70
N PRO A 453 24.68 -12.13 -29.95
CA PRO A 453 25.66 -11.98 -28.88
C PRO A 453 25.31 -10.78 -28.00
N ARG A 454 25.59 -10.92 -26.70
CA ARG A 454 25.36 -9.86 -25.70
C ARG A 454 26.32 -8.68 -25.84
N ILE A 455 27.48 -8.94 -26.44
CA ILE A 455 28.54 -7.97 -26.74
C ILE A 455 28.30 -7.53 -28.18
N THR A 456 27.98 -6.27 -28.38
CA THR A 456 27.73 -5.70 -29.71
C THR A 456 29.02 -5.17 -30.35
N GLU A 457 28.97 -4.78 -31.62
CA GLU A 457 30.11 -4.09 -32.25
C GLU A 457 30.42 -2.74 -31.55
N ALA A 458 29.40 -2.06 -31.01
CA ALA A 458 29.57 -0.83 -30.23
C ALA A 458 30.31 -1.07 -28.90
N ASP A 459 30.21 -2.27 -28.32
CA ASP A 459 31.02 -2.67 -27.17
C ASP A 459 32.49 -2.87 -27.56
N LYS A 460 32.76 -3.51 -28.71
CA LYS A 460 34.12 -3.78 -29.19
C LYS A 460 34.86 -2.49 -29.56
N THR A 461 34.17 -1.53 -30.16
CA THR A 461 34.75 -0.23 -30.56
C THR A 461 34.63 0.84 -29.47
N ASN A 462 34.00 0.51 -28.33
CA ASN A 462 33.70 1.44 -27.25
C ASN A 462 32.95 2.71 -27.71
N ASP A 463 31.96 2.53 -28.60
CA ASP A 463 31.18 3.63 -29.17
C ASP A 463 30.22 4.22 -28.12
N ARG A 464 30.66 5.31 -27.48
CA ARG A 464 29.87 6.08 -26.50
C ARG A 464 28.74 6.90 -27.13
N LYS A 465 28.56 6.89 -28.45
CA LYS A 465 27.41 7.52 -29.13
C LYS A 465 26.23 6.56 -29.30
N SER A 466 26.49 5.26 -29.24
CA SER A 466 25.49 4.23 -29.47
C SER A 466 24.79 3.79 -28.19
N LEU A 467 23.47 3.67 -28.27
CA LEU A 467 22.65 3.04 -27.22
C LEU A 467 22.80 1.51 -27.17
N GLN A 468 23.42 0.92 -28.19
CA GLN A 468 23.63 -0.53 -28.31
C GLN A 468 24.90 -1.01 -27.60
N ARG A 469 25.67 -0.12 -26.96
CA ARG A 469 26.77 -0.47 -26.06
C ARG A 469 26.24 -0.83 -24.67
N ALA A 470 26.92 -1.69 -23.93
CA ALA A 470 26.70 -2.05 -22.54
C ALA A 470 25.25 -2.45 -22.24
N LEU A 471 24.72 -3.41 -23.01
CA LEU A 471 23.32 -3.81 -22.94
C LEU A 471 22.88 -4.32 -21.55
N ASP A 472 23.82 -4.76 -20.73
CA ASP A 472 23.60 -5.25 -19.37
C ASP A 472 23.64 -4.15 -18.29
N ARG A 473 24.07 -2.93 -18.63
CA ARG A 473 24.22 -1.80 -17.71
C ARG A 473 23.26 -0.68 -18.05
N ARG A 474 23.05 0.25 -17.11
CA ARG A 474 22.37 1.54 -17.40
C ARG A 474 23.32 2.47 -18.15
N LEU A 475 22.78 3.23 -19.09
CA LEU A 475 23.50 4.36 -19.72
C LEU A 475 22.82 5.68 -19.40
N TYR A 476 23.61 6.72 -19.21
CA TYR A 476 23.16 8.09 -18.94
C TYR A 476 23.63 9.02 -20.05
N LEU A 477 22.74 9.90 -20.51
CA LEU A 477 23.08 10.92 -21.49
C LEU A 477 23.78 12.10 -20.83
N LEU A 478 24.95 12.46 -21.35
CA LEU A 478 25.66 13.71 -21.06
C LEU A 478 25.83 14.53 -22.33
N LEU A 479 25.81 15.84 -22.16
CA LEU A 479 26.02 16.83 -23.20
C LEU A 479 27.28 17.64 -22.87
N TYR A 480 28.00 18.06 -23.91
CA TYR A 480 29.10 19.00 -23.82
C TYR A 480 28.64 20.34 -24.41
N GLY A 481 28.67 21.38 -23.60
CA GLY A 481 28.17 22.69 -23.99
C GLY A 481 28.27 23.74 -22.90
N LYS A 482 27.80 24.96 -23.22
CA LYS A 482 27.76 26.08 -22.29
C LYS A 482 26.57 25.93 -21.34
N THR A 483 26.84 25.99 -20.04
CA THR A 483 25.82 25.88 -18.99
C THR A 483 25.78 27.12 -18.11
N TYR A 484 24.67 27.32 -17.41
CA TYR A 484 24.45 28.47 -16.54
C TYR A 484 25.49 28.58 -15.40
N GLY A 485 26.10 27.47 -14.99
CA GLY A 485 27.08 27.40 -13.91
C GLY A 485 28.53 27.17 -14.34
N ALA A 486 28.86 27.29 -15.63
CA ALA A 486 30.22 27.02 -16.11
C ALA A 486 31.22 28.07 -15.58
N PRO A 487 32.35 27.68 -14.94
CA PRO A 487 33.27 28.58 -14.22
C PRO A 487 33.88 29.74 -15.04
N SER A 488 33.77 29.73 -16.36
CA SER A 488 34.33 30.78 -17.22
C SER A 488 33.67 30.86 -18.60
N GLY A 489 32.40 30.42 -18.73
CA GLY A 489 31.71 30.33 -20.04
C GLY A 489 32.32 29.33 -21.04
N LYS A 490 33.27 28.50 -20.58
CA LYS A 490 33.83 27.37 -21.32
C LYS A 490 32.83 26.21 -21.34
N PRO A 491 32.75 25.44 -22.43
CA PRO A 491 31.91 24.25 -22.49
C PRO A 491 32.38 23.22 -21.47
N VAL A 492 31.43 22.62 -20.77
CA VAL A 492 31.65 21.58 -19.75
C VAL A 492 30.69 20.43 -20.00
N TRP A 493 30.99 19.25 -19.48
CA TRP A 493 30.03 18.14 -19.47
C TRP A 493 28.91 18.41 -18.48
N HIS A 494 27.67 18.18 -18.88
CA HIS A 494 26.48 18.39 -18.05
C HIS A 494 25.31 17.51 -18.48
N PHE A 495 24.30 17.43 -17.62
CA PHE A 495 23.00 16.85 -17.97
C PHE A 495 22.14 17.88 -18.72
N PRO A 496 21.20 17.44 -19.58
CA PRO A 496 20.20 18.34 -20.16
C PRO A 496 19.54 19.19 -19.08
N GLU A 497 19.66 20.52 -19.16
CA GLU A 497 19.19 21.42 -18.11
C GLU A 497 18.67 22.74 -18.67
N LYS A 498 17.73 23.36 -17.92
CA LYS A 498 17.15 24.66 -18.26
C LYS A 498 16.87 25.46 -17.00
N ILE A 499 17.06 26.76 -17.10
CA ILE A 499 16.69 27.71 -16.05
C ILE A 499 15.16 27.84 -16.03
N TYR A 500 14.58 27.78 -14.83
CA TYR A 500 13.16 28.03 -14.65
C TYR A 500 12.85 29.51 -14.80
N GLU A 501 11.95 29.86 -15.71
CA GLU A 501 11.56 31.25 -15.97
C GLU A 501 10.07 31.48 -15.69
N SER A 502 9.20 30.79 -16.42
CA SER A 502 7.75 31.02 -16.37
C SER A 502 6.90 29.78 -16.67
N GLU A 503 7.53 28.60 -16.75
CA GLU A 503 6.83 27.35 -17.00
C GLU A 503 5.85 27.01 -15.88
N GLU A 504 4.75 26.34 -16.23
CA GLU A 504 3.67 26.01 -15.30
C GLU A 504 4.13 25.12 -14.13
N THR A 505 5.05 24.19 -14.39
CA THR A 505 5.66 23.32 -13.36
C THR A 505 7.15 23.11 -13.64
N LEU A 506 7.93 22.81 -12.59
CA LEU A 506 9.34 22.43 -12.73
C LEU A 506 9.54 21.18 -13.60
N ARG A 507 8.58 20.25 -13.58
CA ARG A 507 8.59 19.10 -14.48
C ARG A 507 8.45 19.53 -15.94
N LYS A 508 7.53 20.45 -16.26
CA LYS A 508 7.40 20.96 -17.64
C LYS A 508 8.65 21.73 -18.09
N CYS A 509 9.32 22.42 -17.17
CA CYS A 509 10.62 23.02 -17.43
C CYS A 509 11.67 21.94 -17.80
N ALA A 510 11.76 20.86 -17.02
CA ALA A 510 12.61 19.69 -17.32
C ALA A 510 12.26 19.01 -18.66
N GLU A 511 10.97 18.81 -18.95
CA GLU A 511 10.50 18.26 -20.23
C GLU A 511 10.94 19.16 -21.40
N SER A 512 10.82 20.48 -21.25
CA SER A 512 11.29 21.42 -22.27
C SER A 512 12.82 21.39 -22.46
N ALA A 513 13.57 21.15 -21.37
CA ALA A 513 15.04 21.02 -21.41
C ALA A 513 15.49 19.76 -22.16
N LEU A 514 14.76 18.65 -22.03
CA LEU A 514 15.05 17.44 -22.79
C LEU A 514 14.54 17.55 -24.24
N LYS A 515 13.42 18.25 -24.45
CA LYS A 515 12.83 18.45 -25.78
C LYS A 515 13.71 19.33 -26.67
N SER A 516 14.38 20.34 -26.15
CA SER A 516 15.31 21.17 -26.94
C SER A 516 16.46 20.32 -27.51
N VAL A 517 16.92 19.33 -26.74
CA VAL A 517 18.01 18.44 -27.10
C VAL A 517 17.58 17.34 -28.08
N LEU A 518 16.42 16.70 -27.84
CA LEU A 518 15.96 15.57 -28.66
C LEU A 518 15.04 15.96 -29.83
N GLY A 519 14.53 17.19 -29.84
CA GLY A 519 13.48 17.68 -30.75
C GLY A 519 12.08 17.16 -30.40
N ASP A 520 11.97 15.89 -30.00
CA ASP A 520 10.72 15.22 -29.66
C ASP A 520 10.86 14.33 -28.41
N LEU A 521 9.75 14.15 -27.68
CA LEU A 521 9.67 13.40 -26.43
C LEU A 521 8.89 12.07 -26.55
N SER A 522 8.42 11.68 -27.75
CA SER A 522 7.61 10.45 -27.96
C SER A 522 8.26 9.16 -27.43
N HIS A 523 9.59 9.09 -27.46
CA HIS A 523 10.38 7.95 -27.00
C HIS A 523 10.99 8.16 -25.60
N THR A 524 10.38 9.03 -24.80
CA THR A 524 10.85 9.37 -23.45
C THR A 524 9.75 9.18 -22.41
N TYR A 525 10.13 8.85 -21.18
CA TYR A 525 9.20 8.73 -20.06
C TYR A 525 9.75 9.34 -18.79
N PHE A 526 9.10 10.42 -18.33
CA PHE A 526 9.37 11.05 -17.05
C PHE A 526 8.67 10.29 -15.92
N VAL A 527 9.45 9.82 -14.93
CA VAL A 527 8.99 8.87 -13.90
C VAL A 527 8.02 9.50 -12.89
N GLY A 528 8.12 10.81 -12.65
CA GLY A 528 7.26 11.51 -11.68
C GLY A 528 7.34 13.03 -11.76
N ASN A 529 6.43 13.69 -11.05
CA ASN A 529 6.35 15.16 -10.95
C ASN A 529 7.33 15.77 -9.94
N ALA A 530 7.81 14.98 -8.99
CA ALA A 530 8.78 15.42 -8.00
C ALA A 530 10.22 15.24 -8.53
N PRO A 531 11.14 16.18 -8.25
CA PRO A 531 12.55 15.97 -8.53
C PRO A 531 13.09 14.83 -7.65
N MET A 532 13.98 14.01 -8.20
CA MET A 532 14.60 12.89 -7.49
C MET A 532 15.66 13.33 -6.49
N ALA A 533 16.29 14.49 -6.73
CA ALA A 533 17.36 15.04 -5.92
C ALA A 533 17.50 16.54 -6.21
N HIS A 534 18.18 17.26 -5.32
CA HIS A 534 18.56 18.65 -5.54
C HIS A 534 20.00 18.88 -5.11
N MET A 535 20.66 19.84 -5.75
CA MET A 535 22.01 20.28 -5.43
C MET A 535 22.03 21.81 -5.38
N ILE A 536 22.66 22.35 -4.34
CA ILE A 536 22.88 23.79 -4.19
C ILE A 536 24.29 24.08 -4.69
N ILE A 537 24.41 24.91 -5.72
CA ILE A 537 25.71 25.32 -6.25
C ILE A 537 25.98 26.74 -5.77
N GLN A 538 27.04 26.87 -4.98
CA GLN A 538 27.54 28.15 -4.50
C GLN A 538 28.63 28.68 -5.46
N PRO A 539 28.79 30.01 -5.60
CA PRO A 539 29.89 30.58 -6.37
C PRO A 539 31.25 30.13 -5.84
N ALA A 540 32.18 29.83 -6.75
CA ALA A 540 33.58 29.58 -6.40
C ALA A 540 34.25 30.88 -5.92
N GLU A 541 35.15 30.80 -4.94
CA GLU A 541 35.88 31.94 -4.35
C GLU A 541 36.63 32.80 -5.41
N ASN A 542 37.02 32.18 -6.53
CA ASN A 542 37.74 32.83 -7.64
C ASN A 542 36.84 33.52 -8.68
N ALA A 543 35.51 33.49 -8.53
CA ALA A 543 34.56 34.13 -9.45
C ALA A 543 33.30 34.62 -8.71
N PRO A 544 33.39 35.71 -7.92
CA PRO A 544 32.30 36.22 -7.07
C PRO A 544 31.07 36.75 -7.83
N ASN A 545 31.12 36.83 -9.17
CA ASN A 545 30.02 37.32 -10.02
C ASN A 545 29.08 36.20 -10.52
N LEU A 546 29.32 34.92 -10.21
CA LEU A 546 28.42 33.83 -10.57
C LEU A 546 27.31 33.71 -9.51
N PRO A 547 26.02 33.86 -9.88
CA PRO A 547 24.93 33.75 -8.92
C PRO A 547 24.76 32.31 -8.42
N SER A 548 24.45 32.16 -7.13
CA SER A 548 24.04 30.87 -6.55
C SER A 548 22.77 30.36 -7.21
N PHE A 549 22.71 29.05 -7.45
CA PHE A 549 21.51 28.43 -8.02
C PHE A 549 21.24 27.05 -7.45
N LYS A 550 19.97 26.65 -7.51
CA LYS A 550 19.49 25.36 -7.03
C LYS A 550 19.11 24.49 -8.22
N ARG A 551 19.84 23.40 -8.41
CA ARG A 551 19.61 22.42 -9.47
C ARG A 551 18.73 21.30 -8.94
N PHE A 552 17.60 21.04 -9.61
CA PHE A 552 16.67 19.95 -9.30
C PHE A 552 16.72 18.90 -10.41
N PHE A 553 16.97 17.65 -10.04
CA PHE A 553 17.13 16.55 -10.99
C PHE A 553 15.81 15.82 -11.21
N PHE A 554 15.42 15.60 -12.47
CA PHE A 554 14.26 14.83 -12.87
C PHE A 554 14.69 13.57 -13.61
N LYS A 555 14.00 12.45 -13.36
CA LYS A 555 14.29 11.18 -14.01
C LYS A 555 13.50 11.04 -15.30
N SER A 556 14.18 10.72 -16.39
CA SER A 556 13.54 10.33 -17.65
C SER A 556 14.19 9.07 -18.23
N GLN A 557 13.41 8.24 -18.92
CA GLN A 557 13.83 6.95 -19.45
C GLN A 557 13.60 6.83 -20.95
N VAL A 558 14.52 6.14 -21.65
CA VAL A 558 14.38 5.79 -23.07
C VAL A 558 13.31 4.70 -23.26
N ILE A 559 12.38 4.88 -24.20
CA ILE A 559 11.35 3.91 -24.57
C ILE A 559 11.39 3.60 -26.07
N ALA A 560 11.44 2.31 -26.41
CA ALA A 560 11.16 1.77 -27.74
C ALA A 560 11.96 2.39 -28.91
N THR A 561 13.18 2.87 -28.65
CA THR A 561 14.11 3.33 -29.70
C THR A 561 15.54 2.93 -29.37
N ASN A 562 16.36 2.81 -30.42
CA ASN A 562 17.78 2.53 -30.34
C ASN A 562 18.65 3.72 -30.82
N LYS A 563 18.03 4.80 -31.30
CA LYS A 563 18.73 5.99 -31.82
C LYS A 563 17.94 7.26 -31.50
N PHE A 564 18.66 8.29 -31.07
CA PHE A 564 18.16 9.66 -30.97
C PHE A 564 18.98 10.56 -31.88
N LYS A 565 18.34 11.55 -32.50
CA LYS A 565 19.03 12.66 -33.15
C LYS A 565 19.19 13.75 -32.09
N ILE A 566 20.39 13.83 -31.52
CA ILE A 566 20.71 14.80 -30.46
C ILE A 566 21.15 16.11 -31.12
N GLY A 567 20.44 17.19 -30.85
CA GLY A 567 20.73 18.56 -31.31
C GLY A 567 21.13 19.49 -30.16
N GLU A 568 21.53 20.71 -30.50
CA GLU A 568 21.91 21.79 -29.55
C GLU A 568 23.04 21.45 -28.56
N CYS A 569 24.03 20.65 -28.96
CA CYS A 569 25.24 20.41 -28.17
C CYS A 569 26.49 20.36 -29.06
N GLU A 570 27.65 20.71 -28.52
CA GLU A 570 28.94 20.55 -29.23
C GLU A 570 29.32 19.07 -29.31
N ASP A 571 29.06 18.32 -28.23
CA ASP A 571 29.29 16.88 -28.17
C ASP A 571 28.29 16.19 -27.21
N PHE A 572 28.16 14.87 -27.29
CA PHE A 572 27.31 14.08 -26.38
C PHE A 572 27.87 12.68 -26.13
N VAL A 573 27.59 12.08 -24.98
CA VAL A 573 27.98 10.68 -24.71
C VAL A 573 26.93 9.95 -23.90
N TRP A 574 26.88 8.63 -24.10
CA TRP A 574 26.15 7.67 -23.28
C TRP A 574 27.12 6.89 -22.41
N VAL A 575 27.06 7.13 -21.12
CA VAL A 575 28.04 6.63 -20.14
C VAL A 575 27.40 5.71 -19.12
N THR A 576 28.13 4.70 -18.69
CA THR A 576 27.76 3.87 -17.54
C THR A 576 27.91 4.66 -16.24
N LYS A 577 27.39 4.14 -15.12
CA LYS A 577 27.56 4.78 -13.80
C LYS A 577 29.03 4.98 -13.43
N ASP A 578 29.88 4.00 -13.70
CA ASP A 578 31.31 4.06 -13.38
C ASP A 578 32.00 5.18 -14.18
N GLU A 579 31.74 5.23 -15.49
CA GLU A 579 32.26 6.28 -16.38
C GLU A 579 31.67 7.66 -16.03
N LEU A 580 30.41 7.74 -15.61
CA LEU A 580 29.77 9.00 -15.22
C LEU A 580 30.52 9.72 -14.09
N ILE A 581 31.07 8.96 -13.14
CA ILE A 581 31.84 9.50 -12.01
C ILE A 581 33.15 10.13 -12.50
N GLU A 582 33.76 9.62 -13.57
CA GLU A 582 34.98 10.19 -14.16
C GLU A 582 34.74 11.61 -14.72
N TYR A 583 33.53 11.90 -15.21
CA TYR A 583 33.15 13.22 -15.71
C TYR A 583 32.83 14.23 -14.60
N PHE A 584 32.44 13.75 -13.41
CA PHE A 584 32.03 14.58 -12.27
C PHE A 584 32.68 14.14 -10.95
N PRO A 585 34.02 14.19 -10.83
CA PRO A 585 34.73 13.63 -9.68
C PRO A 585 34.35 14.31 -8.36
N GLU A 586 34.17 15.64 -8.36
CA GLU A 586 33.78 16.41 -7.16
C GLU A 586 32.35 16.09 -6.67
N GLN A 587 31.51 15.55 -7.55
CA GLN A 587 30.10 15.26 -7.26
C GLN A 587 29.84 13.75 -7.13
N ALA A 588 30.89 12.93 -7.11
CA ALA A 588 30.82 11.47 -7.10
C ALA A 588 29.97 10.93 -5.94
N GLU A 589 30.14 11.45 -4.73
CA GLU A 589 29.38 10.99 -3.56
C GLU A 589 27.87 11.27 -3.72
N PHE A 590 27.52 12.44 -4.25
CA PHE A 590 26.14 12.81 -4.52
C PHE A 590 25.52 11.93 -5.61
N LEU A 591 26.23 11.74 -6.73
CA LEU A 591 25.77 10.91 -7.85
C LEU A 591 25.60 9.44 -7.42
N ASN A 592 26.45 8.93 -6.54
CA ASN A 592 26.33 7.58 -5.98
C ASN A 592 25.08 7.39 -5.11
N LYS A 593 24.63 8.43 -4.39
CA LYS A 593 23.34 8.42 -3.65
C LYS A 593 22.14 8.56 -4.58
N MET A 594 22.29 9.32 -5.67
CA MET A 594 21.23 9.61 -6.64
C MET A 594 20.96 8.44 -7.60
N ILE A 595 21.99 7.65 -7.94
CA ILE A 595 21.95 6.67 -9.03
C ILE A 595 22.23 5.26 -8.53
N ILE A 596 21.27 4.35 -8.76
CA ILE A 596 21.36 2.93 -8.41
C ILE A 596 22.09 2.18 -9.53
N SER A 597 23.06 1.34 -9.16
CA SER A 597 23.77 0.40 -10.04
C SER A 597 22.85 -0.69 -10.59
#